data_AF-A0A2D7ILS6-F1
#
_entry.id   AF-A0A2D7ILS6-F1
#
_cell.length_a   1.000
_cell.length_b   1.000
_cell.length_c   1.000
_cell.angle_alpha   90.00
_cell.angle_beta   90.00
_cell.angle_gamma   90.00
#
_symmetry.space_group_name_H-M   'P 1'
#
loop_
_entity.id
_entity.type
_entity.pdbx_description
1 polymer ?
#
loop_
_entity_poly.entity_id
_entity_poly.type
_entity_poly.pdbx_seq_one_letter_code
_entity_poly.pdbx_strand_id
1 'polypeptide(L)'
;MINLFKLFTVILLFSCNKNEEPNEGPYELVKEDTLVSAFFGLDNALPSLLCNQLGILLDGMPVNFIFPLDSSSLSSTDFEVVDSFGNIHIPMCAVLAPANENGENRTVLLLGEFGTAVTNPPVEVRVVGDLFTIDTL
;
A
#
# COMPACT_ATOMS: atom_id res chain seq x y z
N MET A 1 8.77 61.98 -42.40
CA MET A 1 7.58 61.61 -43.19
C MET A 1 7.51 60.10 -43.30
N ILE A 2 6.38 59.54 -42.84
CA ILE A 2 5.75 58.30 -43.32
C ILE A 2 6.47 56.99 -42.90
N ASN A 3 6.02 56.28 -41.85
CA ASN A 3 4.83 55.43 -41.70
C ASN A 3 5.12 53.93 -41.95
N LEU A 4 4.79 53.14 -40.92
CA LEU A 4 3.90 51.98 -41.02
C LEU A 4 4.49 50.60 -41.34
N PHE A 5 3.95 49.62 -40.61
CA PHE A 5 3.85 48.19 -40.94
C PHE A 5 5.09 47.31 -40.71
N LYS A 6 5.19 46.63 -39.55
CA LYS A 6 4.47 45.38 -39.27
C LYS A 6 4.93 44.76 -37.95
N LEU A 7 3.93 44.54 -37.11
CA LEU A 7 3.87 43.68 -35.94
C LEU A 7 4.35 42.25 -36.31
N PHE A 8 5.51 41.83 -35.82
CA PHE A 8 5.86 40.41 -35.72
C PHE A 8 5.64 39.98 -34.26
N THR A 9 4.40 39.61 -33.95
CA THR A 9 4.09 38.83 -32.77
C THR A 9 4.76 37.47 -32.94
N VAL A 10 5.93 37.29 -32.34
CA VAL A 10 6.52 35.95 -32.18
C VAL A 10 5.75 35.28 -31.05
N ILE A 11 4.68 34.56 -31.42
CA ILE A 11 4.03 33.58 -30.55
C ILE A 11 5.03 32.43 -30.44
N LEU A 12 5.86 32.45 -29.40
CA LEU A 12 6.57 31.25 -28.96
C LEU A 12 5.52 30.30 -28.39
N LEU A 13 4.99 29.44 -29.27
CA LEU A 13 4.35 28.20 -28.87
C LEU A 13 5.43 27.39 -28.13
N PHE A 14 5.44 27.47 -26.80
CA PHE A 14 6.01 26.40 -25.99
C PHE A 14 5.10 25.19 -26.22
N SER A 15 5.39 24.42 -27.27
CA SER A 15 4.92 23.05 -27.39
C SER A 15 5.43 22.31 -26.17
N CYS A 16 4.52 21.97 -25.27
CA CYS A 16 4.77 21.04 -24.19
C CYS A 16 5.13 19.70 -24.85
N ASN A 17 6.42 19.41 -24.96
CA ASN A 17 6.91 18.14 -25.48
C ASN A 17 6.62 17.11 -24.39
N LYS A 18 5.44 16.48 -24.44
CA LYS A 18 5.19 15.27 -23.68
C LYS A 18 6.13 14.22 -24.27
N ASN A 19 7.20 13.93 -23.56
CA ASN A 19 7.95 12.72 -23.83
C ASN A 19 7.01 11.56 -23.53
N GLU A 20 6.53 10.89 -24.57
CA GLU A 20 5.89 9.58 -24.45
C GLU A 20 6.98 8.60 -24.02
N GLU A 21 6.91 8.12 -22.77
CA GLU A 21 7.75 7.01 -22.35
C GLU A 21 7.28 5.71 -23.00
N PRO A 22 8.18 4.79 -23.38
CA PRO A 22 7.84 3.61 -24.13
C PRO A 22 6.98 2.65 -23.29
N ASN A 23 5.94 2.13 -23.93
CA ASN A 23 5.03 1.11 -23.43
C ASN A 23 5.78 -0.24 -23.28
N GLU A 24 6.05 -0.66 -22.04
CA GLU A 24 6.58 -1.99 -21.73
C GLU A 24 5.64 -2.77 -20.80
N GLY A 25 4.91 -3.74 -21.37
CA GLY A 25 4.33 -4.91 -20.67
C GLY A 25 3.00 -4.71 -19.91
N PRO A 26 2.14 -5.75 -19.80
CA PRO A 26 0.91 -5.69 -19.02
C PRO A 26 1.23 -6.01 -17.55
N TYR A 27 1.87 -5.08 -16.86
CA TYR A 27 1.95 -5.11 -15.40
C TYR A 27 1.64 -3.69 -14.92
N GLU A 28 0.41 -3.50 -14.45
CA GLU A 28 -0.01 -2.23 -13.88
C GLU A 28 0.66 -2.09 -12.51
N LEU A 29 1.74 -1.30 -12.45
CA LEU A 29 2.43 -0.98 -11.21
C LEU A 29 1.43 -0.28 -10.27
N VAL A 30 1.06 -0.98 -9.20
CA VAL A 30 0.13 -0.54 -8.16
C VAL A 30 0.72 0.68 -7.47
N LYS A 31 0.28 1.88 -7.87
CA LYS A 31 0.58 3.14 -7.20
C LYS A 31 -0.07 3.12 -5.80
N GLU A 32 0.53 3.81 -4.83
CA GLU A 32 0.14 4.05 -3.42
C GLU A 32 -1.36 4.34 -3.13
N ASP A 33 -2.20 4.46 -4.17
CA ASP A 33 -3.63 4.73 -4.18
C ASP A 33 -4.52 3.46 -3.99
N THR A 34 -3.95 2.34 -3.57
CA THR A 34 -4.67 1.05 -3.45
C THR A 34 -5.03 0.65 -2.02
N LEU A 35 -4.36 1.23 -1.02
CA LEU A 35 -4.68 1.05 0.39
C LEU A 35 -5.81 2.01 0.79
N VAL A 36 -6.93 1.46 1.26
CA VAL A 36 -8.13 2.21 1.67
C VAL A 36 -8.03 2.65 3.12
N SER A 37 -7.65 1.73 4.01
CA SER A 37 -7.53 1.99 5.44
C SER A 37 -6.70 0.94 6.14
N ALA A 38 -6.10 1.31 7.26
CA ALA A 38 -5.53 0.39 8.24
C ALA A 38 -6.08 0.75 9.62
N PHE A 39 -6.28 -0.25 10.48
CA PHE A 39 -6.77 -0.03 11.84
C PHE A 39 -5.97 -0.83 12.86
N PHE A 40 -5.48 -0.17 13.90
CA PHE A 40 -4.83 -0.81 15.02
C PHE A 40 -5.81 -0.99 16.17
N GLY A 41 -6.16 -2.23 16.51
CA GLY A 41 -7.21 -2.49 17.50
C GLY A 41 -6.98 -3.66 18.44
N LEU A 42 -6.09 -4.58 18.11
CA LEU A 42 -5.86 -5.81 18.87
C LEU A 42 -4.46 -5.82 19.48
N ASP A 43 -4.12 -4.76 20.19
CA ASP A 43 -2.83 -4.56 20.88
C ASP A 43 -2.55 -5.73 21.84
N ASN A 44 -1.55 -6.56 21.53
CA ASN A 44 -1.17 -7.75 22.28
C ASN A 44 -2.35 -8.70 22.58
N ALA A 45 -3.31 -8.84 21.65
CA ALA A 45 -4.57 -9.55 21.89
C ALA A 45 -4.77 -10.82 21.04
N LEU A 46 -3.89 -11.08 20.07
CA LEU A 46 -3.99 -12.25 19.19
C LEU A 46 -2.94 -13.32 19.55
N PRO A 47 -3.29 -14.61 19.51
CA PRO A 47 -2.31 -15.67 19.78
C PRO A 47 -1.31 -15.80 18.63
N SER A 48 -0.01 -15.87 18.92
CA SER A 48 1.05 -16.07 17.91
C SER A 48 0.94 -17.36 17.10
N LEU A 49 0.11 -18.32 17.56
CA LEU A 49 -0.18 -19.55 16.84
C LEU A 49 -0.77 -19.27 15.44
N LEU A 50 -1.43 -18.11 15.26
CA LEU A 50 -1.90 -17.66 13.95
C LEU A 50 -0.77 -17.45 12.93
N CYS A 51 0.45 -17.18 13.40
CA CYS A 51 1.66 -17.12 12.58
C CYS A 51 2.55 -18.37 12.73
N ASN A 52 2.04 -19.50 13.25
CA ASN A 52 2.82 -20.71 13.56
C ASN A 52 3.94 -20.52 14.60
N GLN A 53 3.83 -19.51 15.47
CA GLN A 53 4.74 -19.30 16.60
C GLN A 53 4.06 -19.58 17.94
N LEU A 54 4.86 -19.87 18.97
CA LEU A 54 4.37 -20.15 20.32
C LEU A 54 4.86 -19.11 21.33
N GLY A 55 3.99 -18.78 22.29
CA GLY A 55 4.41 -18.16 23.55
C GLY A 55 4.36 -16.63 23.60
N ILE A 56 3.83 -15.96 22.58
CA ILE A 56 3.59 -14.51 22.62
C ILE A 56 2.16 -14.17 22.15
N LEU A 57 1.66 -13.04 22.61
CA LEU A 57 0.50 -12.40 21.99
C LEU A 57 1.01 -11.38 20.98
N LEU A 58 0.22 -11.14 19.95
CA LEU A 58 0.54 -10.27 18.83
C LEU A 58 -0.52 -9.18 18.71
N ASP A 59 -0.10 -8.09 18.11
CA ASP A 59 -0.98 -7.10 17.55
C ASP A 59 -1.73 -7.64 16.34
N GLY A 60 -2.95 -7.15 16.14
CA GLY A 60 -3.71 -7.34 14.92
C GLY A 60 -4.05 -6.01 14.26
N MET A 61 -3.70 -5.89 12.98
CA MET A 61 -3.96 -4.70 12.18
C MET A 61 -4.56 -5.09 10.83
N PRO A 62 -5.89 -5.04 10.65
CA PRO A 62 -6.51 -5.17 9.33
C PRO A 62 -6.15 -3.97 8.44
N VAL A 63 -5.77 -4.27 7.20
CA VAL A 63 -5.43 -3.34 6.13
C VAL A 63 -6.31 -3.65 4.93
N ASN A 64 -7.11 -2.68 4.49
CA ASN A 64 -8.10 -2.83 3.44
C ASN A 64 -7.57 -2.28 2.10
N PHE A 65 -7.86 -2.99 1.02
CA PHE A 65 -7.47 -2.68 -0.34
C PHE A 65 -8.71 -2.52 -1.23
N ILE A 66 -8.57 -1.74 -2.31
CA ILE A 66 -9.65 -1.58 -3.29
C ILE A 66 -9.86 -2.83 -4.17
N PHE A 67 -8.81 -3.64 -4.36
CA PHE A 67 -8.82 -4.83 -5.20
C PHE A 67 -8.61 -6.11 -4.36
N PRO A 68 -9.16 -7.26 -4.80
CA PRO A 68 -8.88 -8.54 -4.16
C PRO A 68 -7.47 -9.01 -4.48
N LEU A 69 -6.75 -9.49 -3.48
CA LEU A 69 -5.37 -9.93 -3.55
C LEU A 69 -5.24 -11.43 -3.77
N ASP A 70 -4.16 -11.84 -4.43
CA ASP A 70 -3.74 -13.23 -4.55
C ASP A 70 -3.01 -13.68 -3.27
N SER A 71 -3.71 -14.52 -2.49
CA SER A 71 -3.20 -15.06 -1.24
C SER A 71 -1.92 -15.89 -1.39
N SER A 72 -1.69 -16.48 -2.58
CA SER A 72 -0.52 -17.33 -2.82
C SER A 72 0.77 -16.52 -3.03
N SER A 73 0.63 -15.24 -3.38
CA SER A 73 1.74 -14.30 -3.60
C SER A 73 2.06 -13.45 -2.37
N LEU A 74 1.13 -13.34 -1.43
CA LEU A 74 1.19 -12.41 -0.30
C LEU A 74 2.30 -12.79 0.70
N SER A 75 3.17 -11.84 1.02
CA SER A 75 4.22 -11.97 2.01
C SER A 75 4.08 -10.90 3.11
N SER A 76 4.55 -11.22 4.32
CA SER A 76 4.63 -10.21 5.38
C SER A 76 5.65 -9.12 5.09
N THR A 77 6.68 -9.43 4.30
CA THR A 77 7.73 -8.48 3.88
C THR A 77 7.26 -7.46 2.85
N ASP A 78 6.04 -7.62 2.32
CA ASP A 78 5.45 -6.64 1.40
C ASP A 78 4.97 -5.39 2.15
N PHE A 79 4.98 -5.44 3.48
CA PHE A 79 4.47 -4.39 4.36
C PHE A 79 5.51 -3.91 5.36
N GLU A 80 5.46 -2.62 5.64
CA GLU A 80 6.10 -1.99 6.79
C GLU A 80 5.05 -1.24 7.60
N VAL A 81 5.16 -1.31 8.92
CA VAL A 81 4.35 -0.51 9.84
C VAL A 81 5.27 0.48 10.56
N VAL A 82 4.95 1.77 10.50
CA VAL A 82 5.73 2.82 11.16
C VAL A 82 5.01 3.29 12.40
N ASP A 83 5.72 3.27 13.53
CA ASP A 83 5.20 3.78 14.80
C ASP A 83 5.38 5.29 14.97
N SER A 84 4.75 5.85 16.01
CA SER A 84 4.80 7.30 16.25
C SER A 84 6.19 7.83 16.62
N PHE A 85 7.14 6.94 16.94
CA PHE A 85 8.55 7.27 17.14
C PHE A 85 9.38 7.15 15.85
N GLY A 86 8.79 6.66 14.77
CA GLY A 86 9.43 6.48 13.48
C GLY A 86 10.19 5.16 13.33
N ASN A 87 10.01 4.19 14.24
CA ASN A 87 10.56 2.85 14.05
C ASN A 87 9.75 2.11 12.99
N ILE A 88 10.45 1.28 12.21
CA ILE A 88 9.86 0.43 11.17
C ILE A 88 9.74 -0.99 11.71
N HIS A 89 8.53 -1.53 11.63
CA HIS A 89 8.20 -2.88 12.04
C HIS A 89 7.78 -3.70 10.82
N ILE A 90 8.40 -4.86 10.64
CA ILE A 90 8.00 -5.84 9.62
C ILE A 90 7.01 -6.80 10.29
N PRO A 91 5.80 -7.00 9.75
CA PRO A 91 4.85 -7.98 10.27
C PRO A 91 5.45 -9.38 10.38
N MET A 92 5.06 -10.10 11.43
CA MET A 92 5.43 -11.50 11.61
C MET A 92 4.74 -12.37 10.56
N CYS A 93 3.45 -12.12 10.31
CA CYS A 93 2.73 -12.71 9.20
C CYS A 93 1.68 -11.74 8.64
N ALA A 94 1.37 -11.92 7.36
CA ALA A 94 0.29 -11.25 6.66
C ALA A 94 -0.64 -12.33 6.10
N VAL A 95 -1.93 -12.27 6.46
CA VAL A 95 -2.90 -13.30 6.07
C VAL A 95 -4.19 -12.64 5.59
N LEU A 96 -4.89 -13.28 4.66
CA LEU A 96 -6.22 -12.81 4.26
C LEU A 96 -7.32 -13.27 5.21
N ALA A 97 -7.08 -14.26 6.06
CA ALA A 97 -8.10 -14.71 7.02
C ALA A 97 -8.38 -13.60 8.06
N PRO A 98 -9.66 -13.31 8.38
CA PRO A 98 -10.87 -14.05 8.01
C PRO A 98 -11.47 -13.70 6.64
N ALA A 99 -11.01 -12.65 5.96
CA ALA A 99 -11.46 -12.21 4.64
C ALA A 99 -10.87 -13.07 3.49
N ASN A 100 -10.88 -14.39 3.64
CA ASN A 100 -10.31 -15.36 2.69
C ASN A 100 -11.37 -16.18 1.93
N GLU A 101 -12.61 -15.70 1.92
CA GLU A 101 -13.68 -16.24 1.08
C GLU A 101 -13.63 -15.65 -0.34
N ASN A 102 -14.26 -16.34 -1.30
CA ASN A 102 -14.21 -15.93 -2.70
C ASN A 102 -14.84 -14.54 -2.89
N GLY A 103 -14.05 -13.59 -3.37
CA GLY A 103 -14.45 -12.20 -3.55
C GLY A 103 -14.23 -11.30 -2.33
N GLU A 104 -13.80 -11.84 -1.19
CA GLU A 104 -13.58 -11.09 0.06
C GLU A 104 -12.11 -10.71 0.32
N ASN A 105 -11.17 -11.20 -0.48
CA ASN A 105 -9.69 -11.07 -0.39
C ASN A 105 -9.12 -9.63 -0.44
N ARG A 106 -9.82 -8.65 0.11
CA ARG A 106 -9.51 -7.22 0.11
C ARG A 106 -9.00 -6.73 1.46
N THR A 107 -8.95 -7.59 2.47
CA THR A 107 -8.42 -7.24 3.79
C THR A 107 -7.27 -8.17 4.13
N VAL A 108 -6.09 -7.60 4.30
CA VAL A 108 -4.94 -8.29 4.88
C VAL A 108 -4.95 -8.02 6.38
N LEU A 109 -4.95 -9.07 7.19
CA LEU A 109 -4.64 -8.97 8.61
C LEU A 109 -3.12 -9.08 8.78
N LEU A 110 -2.49 -7.97 9.16
CA LEU A 110 -1.11 -7.94 9.61
C LEU A 110 -1.06 -8.35 11.09
N LEU A 111 -0.16 -9.29 11.42
CA LEU A 111 0.11 -9.72 12.78
C LEU A 111 1.58 -9.52 13.13
N GLY A 112 1.87 -8.99 14.30
CA GLY A 112 3.23 -8.66 14.71
C GLY A 112 3.27 -7.82 15.98
N GLU A 113 4.39 -7.13 16.21
CA GLU A 113 4.53 -6.09 17.23
C GLU A 113 4.65 -4.76 16.49
N PHE A 114 3.70 -3.85 16.68
CA PHE A 114 3.60 -2.60 15.95
C PHE A 114 3.63 -1.37 16.85
N GLY A 115 3.70 -1.58 18.16
CA GLY A 115 3.79 -0.51 19.16
C GLY A 115 2.81 -0.73 20.31
N THR A 116 2.27 0.37 20.84
CA THR A 116 1.29 0.35 21.94
C THR A 116 0.24 1.41 21.69
N ALA A 117 -1.04 1.09 21.92
CA ALA A 117 -2.16 1.95 21.51
C ALA A 117 -2.11 3.38 22.05
N VAL A 118 -1.49 3.58 23.22
CA VAL A 118 -1.44 4.88 23.90
C VAL A 118 -0.10 5.57 23.75
N THR A 119 1.01 4.87 23.99
CA THR A 119 2.33 5.51 24.15
C THR A 119 3.18 5.53 22.88
N ASN A 120 2.98 4.58 21.98
CA ASN A 120 3.71 4.47 20.72
C ASN A 120 2.83 3.78 19.67
N PRO A 121 1.70 4.39 19.25
CA PRO A 121 0.81 3.74 18.32
C PRO A 121 1.44 3.69 16.91
N PRO A 122 1.08 2.69 16.09
CA PRO A 122 1.34 2.74 14.66
C PRO A 122 0.61 3.91 14.02
N VAL A 123 1.28 4.61 13.11
CA VAL A 123 0.77 5.83 12.44
C VAL A 123 0.72 5.70 10.92
N GLU A 124 1.41 4.72 10.34
CA GLU A 124 1.48 4.53 8.90
C GLU A 124 1.66 3.04 8.57
N VAL A 125 1.01 2.57 7.51
CA VAL A 125 1.30 1.29 6.86
C VAL A 125 1.79 1.59 5.46
N ARG A 126 2.94 1.04 5.10
CA ARG A 126 3.52 1.14 3.76
C ARG A 126 3.46 -0.21 3.07
N VAL A 127 3.12 -0.17 1.79
CA VAL A 127 3.30 -1.30 0.88
C VAL A 127 4.65 -1.10 0.20
N VAL A 128 5.61 -1.95 0.52
CA VAL A 128 7.00 -1.86 0.03
C VAL A 128 7.39 -2.99 -0.94
N GLY A 129 6.55 -4.04 -1.01
CA GLY A 129 6.64 -5.12 -1.99
C GLY A 129 5.54 -5.03 -3.06
N ASP A 130 5.65 -5.89 -4.07
CA ASP A 130 4.63 -6.00 -5.11
C ASP A 130 3.42 -6.79 -4.60
N LEU A 131 2.22 -6.23 -4.74
CA LEU A 131 0.97 -6.93 -4.44
C LEU A 131 0.28 -7.36 -5.73
N PHE A 132 -0.04 -8.64 -5.83
CA PHE A 132 -0.74 -9.20 -6.98
C PHE A 132 -2.23 -9.33 -6.70
N THR A 133 -3.05 -8.99 -7.69
CA THR A 133 -4.50 -9.13 -7.62
C THR A 133 -4.95 -10.43 -8.24
N ILE A 134 -6.08 -10.96 -7.79
CA ILE A 134 -6.78 -12.01 -8.55
C ILE A 134 -7.68 -11.37 -9.60
N ASP A 135 -7.63 -11.87 -10.83
CA ASP A 135 -8.60 -11.49 -11.86
C ASP A 135 -9.99 -11.92 -11.40
N THR A 136 -10.88 -10.95 -11.24
CA THR A 136 -12.31 -11.23 -11.11
C THR A 136 -12.84 -11.51 -12.51
N LEU A 137 -13.03 -12.79 -12.85
CA LEU A 137 -13.80 -13.21 -14.04
C LEU A 137 -15.24 -12.69 -13.99
#